data_AF-A0A7S2DUI0-F1
#
_entry.id   AF-A0A7S2DUI0-F1
#
_cell.length_a   1.000
_cell.length_b   1.000
_cell.length_c   1.000
_cell.angle_alpha   90.00
_cell.angle_beta   90.00
_cell.angle_gamma   90.00
#
_symmetry.space_group_name_H-M   'P 1'
#
loop_
_entity.id
_entity.type
_entity.pdbx_description
1 polymer ?
#
loop_
_entity_poly.entity_id
_entity_poly.type
_entity_poly.pdbx_seq_one_letter_code
_entity_poly.pdbx_strand_id
1 'polypeptide(L)'
;TVSDLQRQVHRLMLAQGSTQRELANVGHVHWPPGSSARIPLRVPLLLQRQELAEGSVTELLRSFKSGLLCAFHALLNKQRVLFLGHSQPAETVCRAVLSSPLLVCPPLDHILERCFPYTTLNNLDFLEVPGYIAGSTNPIFESHPEWWDVLCDLDSGRVVVSSTAANGRKSASEPSRLSELDEDFYEQVSAGLDARYSEYWLRACFQEHAQLLICDRQRSNTSLVSCGQDDPSSRMVMQFLEQLRAGSHISDTEMQHSFTKILDFMADEARLEQLLSMLPASSPLGCLAPISGALFHSNSSVRGMAATILRALEEHKTTRTCVSGLNPFLLQGLAIQSRPSGTWA
;
A
#
# COMPACT_ATOMS: atom_id res chain seq x y z
N THR A 1 13.00 -0.01 19.89
CA THR A 1 12.42 1.31 19.53
C THR A 1 13.06 1.74 18.23
N VAL A 2 12.29 1.99 17.17
CA VAL A 2 12.85 2.42 15.88
C VAL A 2 13.53 3.77 16.07
N SER A 3 14.83 3.83 15.77
CA SER A 3 15.63 5.01 16.04
C SER A 3 15.14 6.19 15.21
N ASP A 4 15.24 7.42 15.72
CA ASP A 4 14.88 8.62 14.96
C ASP A 4 15.66 8.71 13.65
N LEU A 5 16.87 8.15 13.63
CA LEU A 5 17.67 7.97 12.43
C LEU A 5 16.99 7.07 11.39
N GLN A 6 16.39 5.94 11.79
CA GLN A 6 15.65 5.08 10.87
C GLN A 6 14.42 5.80 10.29
N ARG A 7 13.71 6.59 11.09
CA ARG A 7 12.60 7.45 10.61
C ARG A 7 13.09 8.53 9.63
N GLN A 8 14.21 9.17 9.93
CA GLN A 8 14.81 10.16 9.03
C GLN A 8 15.27 9.55 7.71
N VAL A 9 15.87 8.36 7.76
CA VAL A 9 16.31 7.61 6.59
C VAL A 9 15.13 7.16 5.73
N HIS A 10 14.04 6.69 6.36
CA HIS A 10 12.79 6.35 5.69
C HIS A 10 12.18 7.56 4.97
N ARG A 11 12.13 8.73 5.61
CA ARG A 11 11.71 10.00 4.96
C ARG A 11 12.59 10.38 3.77
N LEU A 12 13.91 10.20 3.86
CA LEU A 12 14.85 10.48 2.76
C LEU A 12 14.70 9.48 1.59
N MET A 13 14.37 8.22 1.87
CA MET A 13 14.04 7.23 0.86
C MET A 13 12.76 7.60 0.11
N LEU A 14 11.72 8.03 0.84
CA LEU A 14 10.44 8.46 0.26
C LEU A 14 10.60 9.68 -0.65
N ALA A 15 11.46 10.64 -0.29
CA ALA A 15 11.70 11.85 -1.08
C ALA A 15 12.36 11.57 -2.45
N GLN A 16 13.15 10.50 -2.57
CA GLN A 16 13.78 10.09 -3.84
C GLN A 16 12.84 9.37 -4.82
N GLY A 17 11.69 8.89 -4.34
CA GLY A 17 10.63 8.29 -5.16
C GLY A 17 10.04 9.23 -6.23
N SER A 18 10.30 10.54 -6.12
CA SER A 18 9.98 11.57 -7.13
C SER A 18 10.60 11.32 -8.51
N THR A 19 11.64 10.48 -8.60
CA THR A 19 12.31 10.13 -9.87
C THR A 19 11.85 8.81 -10.49
N GLN A 20 10.93 8.07 -9.85
CA GLN A 20 10.37 6.86 -10.44
C GLN A 20 9.54 7.24 -11.67
N ARG A 21 10.14 7.07 -12.85
CA ARG A 21 9.41 7.10 -14.12
C ARG A 21 8.25 6.13 -14.00
N GLU A 22 7.06 6.60 -14.38
CA GLU A 22 5.88 5.77 -14.41
C GLU A 22 6.19 4.53 -15.24
N LEU A 23 6.06 3.36 -14.62
CA LEU A 23 6.40 2.07 -15.19
C LEU A 23 5.31 1.69 -16.21
N ALA A 24 5.26 2.42 -17.32
CA ALA A 24 4.30 2.24 -18.38
C ALA A 24 4.99 2.40 -19.73
N ASN A 25 4.75 1.45 -20.63
CA ASN A 25 5.09 1.60 -22.03
C ASN A 25 4.04 2.48 -22.69
N VAL A 26 4.49 3.61 -23.23
CA VAL A 26 3.65 4.50 -24.04
C VAL A 26 3.97 4.22 -25.51
N GLY A 27 2.98 3.72 -26.23
CA GLY A 27 3.05 3.42 -27.66
C GLY A 27 1.90 4.07 -28.42
N HIS A 28 1.78 3.75 -29.70
CA HIS A 28 0.66 4.18 -30.53
C HIS A 28 0.13 3.00 -31.34
N VAL A 29 -1.18 2.90 -31.45
CA VAL A 29 -1.86 1.94 -32.33
C VAL A 29 -2.47 2.69 -33.50
N HIS A 30 -2.34 2.13 -34.69
CA HIS A 30 -3.00 2.64 -35.88
C HIS A 30 -4.40 2.04 -35.99
N TRP A 31 -5.44 2.89 -35.95
CA TRP A 31 -6.83 2.45 -36.07
C TRP A 31 -7.68 3.47 -36.85
N PRO A 32 -8.49 3.08 -37.86
CA PRO A 32 -8.60 1.74 -38.45
C PRO A 32 -7.32 1.27 -39.17
N PRO A 33 -7.17 -0.04 -39.47
CA PRO A 33 -6.01 -0.56 -40.21
C PRO A 33 -5.82 0.18 -41.56
N GLY A 34 -4.65 0.78 -41.77
CA GLY A 34 -4.35 1.58 -42.97
C GLY A 34 -4.59 3.10 -42.80
N SER A 35 -5.09 3.56 -41.66
CA SER A 35 -5.20 4.98 -41.35
C SER A 35 -3.91 5.53 -40.72
N SER A 36 -3.63 6.81 -40.97
CA SER A 36 -2.56 7.55 -40.28
C SER A 36 -2.92 7.95 -38.84
N ALA A 37 -4.15 7.69 -38.40
CA ALA A 37 -4.60 8.03 -37.06
C ALA A 37 -3.89 7.15 -36.03
N ARG A 38 -3.14 7.81 -35.15
CA ARG A 38 -2.37 7.20 -34.07
C ARG A 38 -3.15 7.37 -32.78
N ILE A 39 -3.68 6.27 -32.24
CA ILE A 39 -4.29 6.23 -30.93
C ILE A 39 -3.16 5.99 -29.90
N PRO A 40 -2.95 6.88 -28.93
CA PRO A 40 -1.98 6.65 -27.88
C PRO A 40 -2.41 5.44 -27.05
N LEU A 41 -1.51 4.48 -26.86
CA LEU A 41 -1.70 3.31 -26.02
C LEU A 41 -0.76 3.38 -24.84
N ARG A 42 -1.31 3.24 -23.64
CA ARG A 42 -0.56 3.18 -22.41
C ARG A 42 -0.70 1.80 -21.78
N VAL A 43 0.41 1.08 -21.66
CA VAL A 43 0.44 -0.24 -21.03
C VAL A 43 1.26 -0.16 -19.74
N PRO A 44 0.64 -0.24 -18.56
CA PRO A 44 1.38 -0.35 -17.31
C PRO A 44 2.21 -1.65 -17.32
N LEU A 45 3.50 -1.54 -16.99
CA LEU A 45 4.44 -2.65 -16.89
C LEU A 45 4.16 -3.51 -15.65
N LEU A 46 3.60 -2.91 -14.61
CA LEU A 46 3.20 -3.55 -13.37
C LEU A 46 1.76 -3.13 -13.08
N LEU A 47 0.83 -4.06 -13.27
CA LEU A 47 -0.55 -3.94 -12.85
C LEU A 47 -0.85 -5.14 -11.96
N GLN A 48 -1.22 -4.90 -10.70
CA GLN A 48 -1.56 -6.00 -9.81
C GLN A 48 -2.94 -6.56 -10.12
N ARG A 49 -3.20 -7.79 -9.69
CA ARG A 49 -4.43 -8.53 -10.02
C ARG A 49 -5.72 -7.81 -9.61
N GLN A 50 -5.66 -6.97 -8.58
CA GLN A 50 -6.78 -6.22 -8.03
C GLN A 50 -6.74 -4.72 -8.40
N GLU A 51 -5.82 -4.31 -9.27
CA GLU A 51 -5.67 -2.93 -9.72
C GLU A 51 -6.24 -2.74 -11.13
N LEU A 52 -6.72 -1.53 -11.41
CA LEU A 52 -7.19 -1.11 -12.73
C LEU A 52 -6.36 0.08 -13.21
N ALA A 53 -5.98 0.05 -14.49
CA ALA A 53 -5.02 0.99 -15.06
C ALA A 53 -5.51 2.45 -15.12
N GLU A 54 -6.82 2.68 -15.19
CA GLU A 54 -7.42 4.01 -15.39
C GLU A 54 -7.79 4.74 -14.09
N GLY A 55 -7.60 4.12 -12.92
CA GLY A 55 -7.86 4.77 -11.64
C GLY A 55 -6.79 5.80 -11.26
N SER A 56 -7.17 6.82 -10.49
CA SER A 56 -6.24 7.80 -9.92
C SER A 56 -6.54 8.06 -8.44
N VAL A 57 -5.60 7.65 -7.58
CA VAL A 57 -5.55 8.04 -6.16
C VAL A 57 -5.35 9.54 -6.01
N THR A 58 -4.57 10.13 -6.92
CA THR A 58 -4.34 11.59 -6.94
C THR A 58 -5.65 12.36 -7.06
N GLU A 59 -6.56 11.92 -7.92
CA GLU A 59 -7.86 12.55 -8.09
C GLU A 59 -8.74 12.40 -6.84
N LEU A 60 -8.82 11.19 -6.28
CA LEU A 60 -9.56 10.95 -5.03
C LEU A 60 -9.04 11.82 -3.89
N LEU A 61 -7.73 11.96 -3.75
CA LEU A 61 -7.10 12.77 -2.71
C LEU A 61 -7.38 14.27 -2.90
N ARG A 62 -7.39 14.75 -4.14
CA ARG A 62 -7.78 16.14 -4.44
C ARG A 62 -9.24 16.42 -4.12
N SER A 63 -10.12 15.47 -4.45
CA SER A 63 -11.57 15.61 -4.27
C SER A 63 -11.98 15.56 -2.80
N PHE A 64 -11.49 14.57 -2.05
CA PHE A 64 -11.95 14.29 -0.68
C PHE A 64 -11.01 14.76 0.42
N LYS A 65 -9.75 15.14 0.09
CA LYS A 65 -8.76 15.64 1.06
C LYS A 65 -8.62 14.68 2.25
N SER A 66 -8.65 15.19 3.49
CA SER A 66 -8.58 14.37 4.71
C SER A 66 -9.77 13.41 4.85
N GLY A 67 -10.93 13.73 4.25
CA GLY A 67 -12.10 12.85 4.21
C GLY A 67 -11.82 11.54 3.48
N LEU A 68 -10.83 11.50 2.58
CA LEU A 68 -10.42 10.27 1.89
C LEU A 68 -9.99 9.19 2.88
N LEU A 69 -9.38 9.55 4.02
CA LEU A 69 -8.94 8.58 5.01
C LEU A 69 -10.12 7.85 5.66
N CYS A 70 -11.27 8.51 5.79
CA CYS A 70 -12.50 7.85 6.26
C CYS A 70 -12.96 6.78 5.26
N ALA A 71 -12.98 7.10 3.96
CA ALA A 71 -13.29 6.13 2.92
C ALA A 71 -12.26 4.98 2.88
N PHE A 72 -10.97 5.30 2.99
CA PHE A 72 -9.89 4.31 3.06
C PHE A 72 -10.07 3.32 4.23
N HIS A 73 -10.36 3.80 5.44
CA HIS A 73 -10.64 2.93 6.58
C HIS A 73 -11.90 2.07 6.37
N ALA A 74 -12.94 2.64 5.74
CA ALA A 74 -14.15 1.91 5.40
C ALA A 74 -13.89 0.77 4.41
N LEU A 75 -13.04 1.01 3.39
CA LEU A 75 -12.60 -0.01 2.44
C LEU A 75 -11.84 -1.14 3.16
N LEU A 76 -10.91 -0.79 4.06
CA LEU A 76 -10.14 -1.77 4.86
C LEU A 76 -11.02 -2.63 5.77
N ASN A 77 -12.09 -2.04 6.32
CA ASN A 77 -13.02 -2.72 7.22
C ASN A 77 -14.12 -3.50 6.51
N LYS A 78 -14.08 -3.55 5.18
CA LYS A 78 -15.14 -4.13 4.35
C LYS A 78 -16.53 -3.51 4.60
N GLN A 79 -16.58 -2.20 4.87
CA GLN A 79 -17.82 -1.45 5.00
C GLN A 79 -18.40 -1.10 3.62
N ARG A 80 -19.68 -0.78 3.57
CA ARG A 80 -20.42 -0.42 2.35
C ARG A 80 -20.11 1.04 2.00
N VAL A 81 -19.41 1.26 0.90
CA VAL A 81 -18.98 2.60 0.45
C VAL A 81 -19.75 2.98 -0.81
N LEU A 82 -20.34 4.18 -0.82
CA LEU A 82 -21.08 4.69 -1.97
C LEU A 82 -20.51 6.04 -2.43
N PHE A 83 -20.17 6.14 -3.72
CA PHE A 83 -19.81 7.39 -4.37
C PHE A 83 -21.04 7.99 -5.06
N LEU A 84 -21.40 9.21 -4.66
CA LEU A 84 -22.51 9.96 -5.22
C LEU A 84 -21.98 11.16 -6.00
N GLY A 85 -22.44 11.33 -7.24
CA GLY A 85 -22.18 12.53 -8.03
C GLY A 85 -23.45 12.97 -8.73
N HIS A 86 -24.28 13.78 -8.07
CA HIS A 86 -25.54 14.24 -8.65
C HIS A 86 -25.33 15.14 -9.86
N SER A 87 -24.34 16.03 -9.77
CA SER A 87 -23.96 16.98 -10.82
C SER A 87 -22.70 16.58 -11.57
N GLN A 88 -22.19 15.36 -11.36
CA GLN A 88 -21.02 14.83 -12.05
C GLN A 88 -21.39 13.93 -13.23
N PRO A 89 -20.56 13.89 -14.29
CA PRO A 89 -20.66 12.85 -15.30
C PRO A 89 -20.56 11.46 -14.69
N ALA A 90 -21.30 10.49 -15.24
CA ALA A 90 -21.23 9.10 -14.81
C ALA A 90 -19.79 8.54 -14.90
N GLU A 91 -18.98 9.01 -15.85
CA GLU A 91 -17.57 8.66 -15.96
C GLU A 91 -16.78 8.99 -14.69
N THR A 92 -16.97 10.19 -14.13
CA THR A 92 -16.27 10.63 -12.91
C THR A 92 -16.64 9.73 -11.73
N VAL A 93 -17.93 9.37 -11.62
CA VAL A 93 -18.43 8.45 -10.59
C VAL A 93 -17.81 7.07 -10.76
N CYS A 94 -17.84 6.51 -11.97
CA CYS A 94 -17.20 5.24 -12.29
C CYS A 94 -15.71 5.27 -11.95
N ARG A 95 -15.00 6.32 -12.36
CA ARG A 95 -13.57 6.46 -12.13
C ARG A 95 -13.24 6.51 -10.64
N ALA A 96 -14.05 7.19 -9.82
CA ALA A 96 -13.86 7.20 -8.37
C ALA A 96 -13.99 5.80 -7.75
N VAL A 97 -15.01 5.02 -8.15
CA VAL A 97 -15.18 3.63 -7.71
C VAL A 97 -14.00 2.76 -8.14
N LEU A 98 -13.59 2.86 -9.41
CA LEU A 98 -12.47 2.07 -9.96
C LEU A 98 -11.10 2.48 -9.40
N SER A 99 -10.99 3.70 -8.85
CA SER A 99 -9.78 4.19 -8.17
C SER A 99 -9.70 3.74 -6.71
N SER A 100 -10.81 3.37 -6.10
CA SER A 100 -10.87 2.97 -4.69
C SER A 100 -10.01 1.73 -4.36
N PRO A 101 -9.95 0.67 -5.20
CA PRO A 101 -9.03 -0.44 -5.04
C PRO A 101 -7.56 -0.03 -4.87
N LEU A 102 -7.12 1.01 -5.57
CA LEU A 102 -5.73 1.47 -5.56
C LEU A 102 -5.28 2.00 -4.19
N LEU A 103 -6.22 2.33 -3.32
CA LEU A 103 -5.93 2.79 -1.96
C LEU A 103 -5.56 1.63 -1.02
N VAL A 104 -5.99 0.40 -1.31
CA VAL A 104 -5.93 -0.72 -0.35
C VAL A 104 -5.35 -2.01 -0.95
N CYS A 105 -5.05 -2.03 -2.25
CA CYS A 105 -4.44 -3.16 -2.94
C CYS A 105 -2.98 -2.83 -3.30
N PRO A 106 -2.01 -3.67 -2.86
CA PRO A 106 -2.12 -4.74 -1.87
C PRO A 106 -2.25 -4.13 -0.45
N PRO A 107 -2.86 -4.82 0.54
CA PRO A 107 -2.93 -6.28 0.67
C PRO A 107 -4.33 -6.91 0.56
N LEU A 108 -5.38 -6.15 0.27
CA LEU A 108 -6.73 -6.73 0.14
C LEU A 108 -6.90 -7.50 -1.17
N ASP A 109 -7.35 -8.75 -1.07
CA ASP A 109 -7.81 -9.55 -2.20
C ASP A 109 -9.33 -9.39 -2.43
N HIS A 110 -9.77 -9.68 -3.65
CA HIS A 110 -11.19 -9.70 -4.07
C HIS A 110 -11.94 -8.36 -3.92
N ILE A 111 -11.23 -7.22 -3.93
CA ILE A 111 -11.91 -5.92 -3.85
C ILE A 111 -12.67 -5.60 -5.14
N LEU A 112 -12.14 -6.01 -6.30
CA LEU A 112 -12.77 -5.73 -7.60
C LEU A 112 -14.14 -6.41 -7.74
N GLU A 113 -14.31 -7.58 -7.13
CA GLU A 113 -15.58 -8.32 -7.11
C GLU A 113 -16.68 -7.59 -6.33
N ARG A 114 -16.29 -6.65 -5.46
CA ARG A 114 -17.18 -5.81 -4.67
C ARG A 114 -17.41 -4.43 -5.31
N CYS A 115 -16.73 -4.12 -6.41
CA CYS A 115 -16.85 -2.84 -7.10
C CYS A 115 -18.00 -2.85 -8.12
N PHE A 116 -18.92 -1.91 -7.95
CA PHE A 116 -20.03 -1.63 -8.87
C PHE A 116 -19.86 -0.21 -9.41
N PRO A 117 -19.13 -0.01 -10.52
CA PRO A 117 -18.71 1.30 -11.00
C PRO A 117 -19.88 2.27 -11.18
N TYR A 118 -21.01 1.72 -11.62
CA TYR A 118 -22.25 2.45 -11.75
C TYR A 118 -23.44 1.57 -11.37
N THR A 119 -24.34 2.12 -10.58
CA THR A 119 -25.56 1.48 -10.09
C THR A 119 -26.76 2.36 -10.35
N THR A 120 -27.94 1.74 -10.45
CA THR A 120 -29.20 2.45 -10.72
C THR A 120 -30.29 1.92 -9.79
N LEU A 121 -31.38 2.67 -9.64
CA LEU A 121 -32.53 2.22 -8.82
C LEU A 121 -33.25 0.99 -9.38
N ASN A 122 -33.02 0.64 -10.65
CA ASN A 122 -33.68 -0.50 -11.28
C ASN A 122 -33.14 -1.84 -10.80
N ASN A 123 -31.89 -1.87 -10.31
CA ASN A 123 -31.25 -3.06 -9.78
C ASN A 123 -30.47 -2.69 -8.51
N LEU A 124 -30.92 -3.24 -7.38
CA LEU A 124 -30.32 -3.05 -6.05
C LEU A 124 -29.61 -4.31 -5.53
N ASP A 125 -29.35 -5.31 -6.38
CA ASP A 125 -28.71 -6.58 -6.01
C ASP A 125 -27.33 -6.37 -5.37
N PHE A 126 -26.65 -5.27 -5.73
CA PHE A 126 -25.36 -4.89 -5.15
C PHE A 126 -25.42 -4.62 -3.64
N LEU A 127 -26.59 -4.26 -3.09
CA LEU A 127 -26.78 -4.06 -1.65
C LEU A 127 -26.59 -5.37 -0.86
N GLU A 128 -26.79 -6.52 -1.49
CA GLU A 128 -26.57 -7.84 -0.89
C GLU A 128 -25.08 -8.19 -0.79
N VAL A 129 -24.22 -7.51 -1.55
CA VAL A 129 -22.79 -7.77 -1.55
C VAL A 129 -22.12 -7.13 -0.32
N PRO A 130 -21.49 -7.94 0.55
CA PRO A 130 -20.90 -7.43 1.78
C PRO A 130 -19.76 -6.45 1.48
N GLY A 131 -19.91 -5.23 2.00
CA GLY A 131 -18.96 -4.16 1.77
C GLY A 131 -18.83 -3.75 0.31
N TYR A 132 -19.92 -3.72 -0.45
CA TYR A 132 -19.85 -3.21 -1.82
C TYR A 132 -19.18 -1.81 -1.88
N ILE A 133 -18.62 -1.50 -3.04
CA ILE A 133 -18.10 -0.18 -3.39
C ILE A 133 -18.87 0.23 -4.64
N ALA A 134 -19.84 1.13 -4.51
CA ALA A 134 -20.76 1.45 -5.60
C ALA A 134 -20.69 2.93 -5.99
N GLY A 135 -21.07 3.22 -7.22
CA GLY A 135 -21.20 4.59 -7.74
C GLY A 135 -22.62 4.86 -8.24
N SER A 136 -23.15 6.05 -8.01
CA SER A 136 -24.45 6.49 -8.55
C SER A 136 -24.50 8.00 -8.78
N THR A 137 -25.34 8.44 -9.72
CA THR A 137 -25.66 9.85 -9.95
C THR A 137 -27.03 10.24 -9.39
N ASN A 138 -27.77 9.30 -8.81
CA ASN A 138 -29.12 9.56 -8.32
C ASN A 138 -29.10 10.05 -6.86
N PRO A 139 -29.61 11.26 -6.56
CA PRO A 139 -29.54 11.84 -5.21
C PRO A 139 -30.38 11.08 -4.18
N ILE A 140 -31.31 10.22 -4.61
CA ILE A 140 -32.14 9.41 -3.71
C ILE A 140 -31.30 8.55 -2.76
N PHE A 141 -30.10 8.14 -3.17
CA PHE A 141 -29.21 7.32 -2.34
C PHE A 141 -28.74 8.07 -1.09
N GLU A 142 -28.62 9.40 -1.12
CA GLU A 142 -28.31 10.23 0.06
C GLU A 142 -29.44 10.17 1.10
N SER A 143 -30.69 10.03 0.64
CA SER A 143 -31.87 9.97 1.51
C SER A 143 -32.05 8.62 2.22
N HIS A 144 -31.27 7.61 1.84
CA HIS A 144 -31.34 6.25 2.38
C HIS A 144 -30.02 5.83 3.08
N PRO A 145 -29.73 6.38 4.27
CA PRO A 145 -28.51 6.07 5.03
C PRO A 145 -28.44 4.61 5.51
N GLU A 146 -29.51 3.83 5.38
CA GLU A 146 -29.52 2.39 5.65
C GLU A 146 -28.78 1.57 4.59
N TRP A 147 -28.62 2.11 3.37
CA TRP A 147 -28.02 1.37 2.25
C TRP A 147 -26.49 1.34 2.33
N TRP A 148 -25.87 2.39 2.83
CA TRP A 148 -24.41 2.57 2.88
C TRP A 148 -23.91 2.86 4.30
N ASP A 149 -22.63 2.58 4.55
CA ASP A 149 -21.96 2.94 5.79
C ASP A 149 -21.17 4.25 5.64
N VAL A 150 -20.59 4.47 4.45
CA VAL A 150 -19.90 5.71 4.09
C VAL A 150 -20.37 6.20 2.72
N LEU A 151 -20.76 7.48 2.65
CA LEU A 151 -21.14 8.18 1.44
C LEU A 151 -20.07 9.22 1.09
N CYS A 152 -19.51 9.10 -0.11
CA CYS A 152 -18.53 10.02 -0.67
C CYS A 152 -19.23 10.89 -1.72
N ASP A 153 -19.52 12.15 -1.37
CA ASP A 153 -20.11 13.11 -2.30
C ASP A 153 -19.03 13.77 -3.17
N LEU A 154 -19.06 13.48 -4.46
CA LEU A 154 -18.13 14.00 -5.47
C LEU A 154 -18.40 15.46 -5.82
N ASP A 155 -19.61 15.98 -5.58
CA ASP A 155 -19.95 17.38 -5.87
C ASP A 155 -19.39 18.32 -4.81
N SER A 156 -19.56 17.98 -3.53
CA SER A 156 -19.05 18.80 -2.41
C SER A 156 -17.67 18.39 -1.90
N GLY A 157 -17.18 17.19 -2.26
CA GLY A 157 -15.97 16.61 -1.71
C GLY A 157 -16.10 16.15 -0.26
N ARG A 158 -17.33 16.07 0.28
CA ARG A 158 -17.58 15.65 1.65
C ARG A 158 -17.71 14.13 1.75
N VAL A 159 -17.22 13.59 2.86
CA VAL A 159 -17.39 12.16 3.20
C VAL A 159 -18.26 12.09 4.45
N VAL A 160 -19.40 11.42 4.33
CA VAL A 160 -20.43 11.29 5.36
C VAL A 160 -20.47 9.85 5.84
N VAL A 161 -20.49 9.65 7.16
CA VAL A 161 -20.64 8.32 7.77
C VAL A 161 -22.08 8.15 8.23
N SER A 162 -22.69 7.03 7.88
CA SER A 162 -24.06 6.72 8.31
C SER A 162 -24.07 6.43 9.81
N SER A 163 -25.03 7.04 10.52
CA SER A 163 -25.31 6.73 11.92
C SER A 163 -26.21 5.49 12.10
N THR A 164 -26.66 4.90 10.98
CA THR A 164 -27.61 3.79 10.96
C THR A 164 -26.91 2.55 10.42
N ALA A 165 -26.63 1.58 11.29
CA ALA A 165 -26.14 0.28 10.83
C ALA A 165 -27.22 -0.42 9.98
N ALA A 166 -26.82 -1.32 9.07
CA ALA A 166 -27.70 -2.15 8.24
C ALA A 166 -28.86 -2.84 9.01
N ASN A 167 -28.72 -2.99 10.33
CA ASN A 167 -29.66 -3.66 11.23
C ASN A 167 -30.57 -2.69 12.02
N GLY A 168 -30.62 -1.39 11.65
CA GLY A 168 -31.42 -0.37 12.33
C GLY A 168 -30.93 0.03 13.73
N ARG A 169 -29.73 -0.41 14.13
CA ARG A 169 -29.09 0.00 15.40
C ARG A 169 -28.26 1.26 15.16
N LYS A 170 -28.45 2.26 16.03
CA LYS A 170 -27.66 3.50 16.04
C LYS A 170 -26.20 3.16 16.34
N SER A 171 -25.31 3.40 15.39
CA SER A 171 -23.87 3.46 15.65
C SER A 171 -23.47 4.93 15.65
N ALA A 172 -22.90 5.40 16.76
CA ALA A 172 -22.24 6.71 16.83
C ALA A 172 -21.10 6.75 15.79
N SER A 173 -20.66 7.86 15.21
CA SER A 173 -21.00 9.30 15.19
C SER A 173 -20.22 9.85 13.98
N GLU A 174 -20.01 11.17 13.84
CA GLU A 174 -19.05 11.77 12.89
C GLU A 174 -17.76 10.93 12.68
N PRO A 175 -17.09 11.03 11.50
CA PRO A 175 -15.86 10.29 11.22
C PRO A 175 -14.95 10.36 12.44
N SER A 176 -14.64 9.19 13.02
CA SER A 176 -13.80 9.09 14.20
C SER A 176 -12.56 9.95 13.97
N ARG A 177 -12.26 10.84 14.91
CA ARG A 177 -11.10 11.72 14.83
C ARG A 177 -9.90 10.90 14.39
N LEU A 178 -9.20 11.37 13.36
CA LEU A 178 -8.04 10.68 12.80
C LEU A 178 -7.07 10.35 13.94
N SER A 179 -6.55 9.13 13.93
CA SER A 179 -5.49 8.76 14.87
C SER A 179 -4.25 9.63 14.63
N GLU A 180 -3.36 9.76 15.61
CA GLU A 180 -2.09 10.49 15.40
C GLU A 180 -1.31 9.94 14.19
N LEU A 181 -1.38 8.62 13.96
CA LEU A 181 -0.80 7.95 12.79
C LEU A 181 -1.45 8.38 11.46
N ASP A 182 -2.77 8.60 11.46
CA ASP A 182 -3.51 9.01 10.27
C ASP A 182 -3.28 10.49 9.93
N GLU A 183 -3.11 11.35 10.93
CA GLU A 183 -2.75 12.77 10.74
C GLU A 183 -1.34 12.90 10.16
N ASP A 184 -0.35 12.19 10.74
CA ASP A 184 1.02 12.15 10.22
C ASP A 184 1.06 11.62 8.77
N PHE A 185 0.27 10.57 8.49
CA PHE A 185 0.13 10.01 7.15
C PHE A 185 -0.50 11.01 6.17
N TYR A 186 -1.59 11.67 6.57
CA TYR A 186 -2.24 12.67 5.72
C TYR A 186 -1.29 13.83 5.39
N GLU A 187 -0.53 14.33 6.37
CA GLU A 187 0.44 15.40 6.16
C GLU A 187 1.50 14.97 5.13
N GLN A 188 2.03 13.75 5.25
CA GLN A 188 2.99 13.19 4.30
C GLN A 188 2.42 13.15 2.87
N VAL A 189 1.23 12.58 2.70
CA VAL A 189 0.61 12.40 1.38
C VAL A 189 0.20 13.75 0.77
N SER A 190 -0.32 14.68 1.60
CA SER A 190 -0.66 16.04 1.17
C SER A 190 0.58 16.81 0.71
N ALA A 191 1.69 16.76 1.48
CA ALA A 191 2.94 17.39 1.09
C ALA A 191 3.50 16.80 -0.21
N GLY A 192 3.39 15.48 -0.39
CA GLY A 192 3.78 14.81 -1.63
C GLY A 192 2.91 15.20 -2.84
N LEU A 193 1.61 15.40 -2.62
CA LEU A 193 0.69 15.89 -3.64
C LEU A 193 1.04 17.31 -4.10
N ASP A 194 1.34 18.20 -3.15
CA ASP A 194 1.75 19.58 -3.42
C ASP A 194 3.11 19.63 -4.15
N ALA A 195 4.03 18.74 -3.78
CA ALA A 195 5.31 18.54 -4.45
C ALA A 195 5.21 17.82 -5.82
N ARG A 196 3.99 17.49 -6.27
CA ARG A 196 3.70 16.79 -7.54
C ARG A 196 4.42 15.45 -7.69
N TYR A 197 4.48 14.68 -6.61
CA TYR A 197 4.95 13.30 -6.69
C TYR A 197 4.05 12.44 -7.57
N SER A 198 4.61 11.34 -8.06
CA SER A 198 3.93 10.47 -9.02
C SER A 198 2.72 9.76 -8.40
N GLU A 199 1.75 9.40 -9.23
CA GLU A 199 0.62 8.55 -8.85
C GLU A 199 1.09 7.24 -8.21
N TYR A 200 2.20 6.68 -8.71
CA TYR A 200 2.82 5.49 -8.15
C TYR A 200 3.28 5.71 -6.70
N TRP A 201 3.92 6.85 -6.40
CA TRP A 201 4.35 7.17 -5.05
C TRP A 201 3.15 7.28 -4.09
N LEU A 202 2.08 7.97 -4.51
CA LEU A 202 0.86 8.11 -3.70
C LEU A 202 0.23 6.75 -3.41
N ARG A 203 0.04 5.91 -4.43
CA ARG A 203 -0.47 4.54 -4.26
C ARG A 203 0.38 3.77 -3.26
N ALA A 204 1.69 3.82 -3.42
CA ALA A 204 2.61 3.07 -2.60
C ALA A 204 2.59 3.52 -1.11
N CYS A 205 2.37 4.81 -0.84
CA CYS A 205 2.12 5.31 0.52
C CYS A 205 0.82 4.75 1.12
N PHE A 206 -0.28 4.75 0.36
CA PHE A 206 -1.55 4.17 0.82
C PHE A 206 -1.46 2.65 1.05
N GLN A 207 -0.77 1.94 0.17
CA GLN A 207 -0.49 0.50 0.31
C GLN A 207 0.32 0.19 1.59
N GLU A 208 1.36 0.99 1.87
CA GLU A 208 2.16 0.85 3.10
C GLU A 208 1.30 1.09 4.34
N HIS A 209 0.50 2.16 4.36
CA HIS A 209 -0.39 2.46 5.47
C HIS A 209 -1.45 1.38 5.69
N ALA A 210 -2.04 0.84 4.60
CA ALA A 210 -2.98 -0.27 4.66
C ALA A 210 -2.36 -1.52 5.31
N GLN A 211 -1.12 -1.85 4.93
CA GLN A 211 -0.38 -2.98 5.49
C GLN A 211 -0.08 -2.78 6.97
N LEU A 212 0.33 -1.57 7.38
CA LEU A 212 0.57 -1.21 8.77
C LEU A 212 -0.66 -1.50 9.65
N LEU A 213 -1.82 -0.98 9.23
CA LEU A 213 -3.07 -1.14 9.96
C LEU A 213 -3.52 -2.60 10.06
N ILE A 214 -3.34 -3.39 8.99
CA ILE A 214 -3.68 -4.81 9.00
C ILE A 214 -2.74 -5.59 9.93
N CYS A 215 -1.44 -5.30 9.91
CA CYS A 215 -0.47 -5.94 10.81
C CYS A 215 -0.79 -5.67 12.28
N ASP A 216 -1.14 -4.43 12.62
CA ASP A 216 -1.48 -4.03 13.98
C ASP A 216 -2.75 -4.74 14.50
N ARG A 217 -3.77 -4.89 13.64
CA ARG A 217 -4.97 -5.69 13.94
C ARG A 217 -4.67 -7.16 14.15
N GLN A 218 -3.80 -7.75 13.33
CA GLN A 218 -3.40 -9.16 13.48
C GLN A 218 -2.66 -9.37 14.81
N ARG A 219 -1.80 -8.43 15.24
CA ARG A 219 -1.14 -8.52 16.55
C ARG A 219 -2.11 -8.46 17.72
N SER A 220 -3.10 -7.58 17.65
CA SER A 220 -4.13 -7.48 18.69
C SER A 220 -4.94 -8.78 18.86
N ASN A 221 -5.08 -9.55 17.77
CA ASN A 221 -5.77 -10.84 17.77
C ASN A 221 -4.86 -12.06 18.02
N THR A 222 -3.54 -11.92 17.84
CA THR A 222 -2.60 -13.06 17.92
C THR A 222 -1.87 -13.04 19.25
N SER A 223 -2.33 -13.86 20.20
CA SER A 223 -1.48 -14.32 21.30
C SER A 223 -0.28 -15.03 20.67
N LEU A 224 0.94 -14.57 20.98
CA LEU A 224 2.25 -15.14 20.60
C LEU A 224 2.14 -16.60 20.12
N VAL A 225 2.17 -16.81 18.80
CA VAL A 225 2.31 -18.15 18.24
C VAL A 225 3.67 -18.65 18.72
N SER A 226 3.66 -19.65 19.60
CA SER A 226 4.86 -20.38 19.99
C SER A 226 5.40 -21.09 18.76
N CYS A 227 6.48 -20.56 18.21
CA CYS A 227 7.12 -21.10 17.02
C CYS A 227 7.91 -22.36 17.40
N GLY A 228 7.43 -23.53 16.97
CA GLY A 228 8.17 -24.80 17.05
C GLY A 228 9.38 -24.82 16.11
N GLN A 229 10.25 -25.83 16.27
CA GLN A 229 11.50 -26.03 15.52
C GLN A 229 11.31 -26.47 14.05
N ASP A 230 10.26 -26.01 13.36
CA ASP A 230 10.01 -26.40 11.97
C ASP A 230 10.69 -25.44 10.97
N ASP A 231 11.04 -25.97 9.78
CA ASP A 231 11.60 -25.23 8.63
C ASP A 231 10.72 -23.99 8.33
N PRO A 232 11.28 -22.77 8.20
CA PRO A 232 10.49 -21.56 8.01
C PRO A 232 9.60 -21.67 6.78
N SER A 233 8.30 -21.84 7.00
CA SER A 233 7.30 -21.83 5.94
C SER A 233 7.21 -20.43 5.31
N SER A 234 6.92 -20.34 4.01
CA SER A 234 6.82 -19.08 3.27
C SER A 234 5.86 -18.06 3.93
N ARG A 235 4.78 -18.56 4.53
CA ARG A 235 3.83 -17.73 5.31
C ARG A 235 4.48 -17.05 6.53
N MET A 236 5.38 -17.75 7.22
CA MET A 236 6.08 -17.22 8.38
C MET A 236 7.09 -16.16 7.97
N VAL A 237 7.80 -16.38 6.85
CA VAL A 237 8.73 -15.40 6.28
C VAL A 237 8.00 -14.14 5.80
N MET A 238 6.84 -14.28 5.15
CA MET A 238 6.00 -13.12 4.82
C MET A 238 5.62 -12.33 6.08
N GLN A 239 5.19 -13.01 7.13
CA GLN A 239 4.82 -12.37 8.39
C GLN A 239 6.02 -11.64 9.02
N PHE A 240 7.24 -12.19 8.96
CA PHE A 240 8.44 -11.51 9.43
C PHE A 240 8.81 -10.28 8.56
N LEU A 241 8.73 -10.39 7.23
CA LEU A 241 8.98 -9.27 6.33
C LEU A 241 7.95 -8.14 6.52
N GLU A 242 6.70 -8.49 6.77
CA GLU A 242 5.62 -7.57 7.12
C GLU A 242 5.90 -6.90 8.47
N GLN A 243 6.33 -7.65 9.49
CA GLN A 243 6.71 -7.09 10.79
C GLN A 243 7.87 -6.09 10.66
N LEU A 244 8.93 -6.46 9.92
CA LEU A 244 10.07 -5.57 9.69
C LEU A 244 9.67 -4.30 8.94
N ARG A 245 8.77 -4.41 7.96
CA ARG A 245 8.21 -3.26 7.24
C ARG A 245 7.40 -2.37 8.16
N ALA A 246 6.67 -2.96 9.10
CA ALA A 246 5.69 -2.21 9.87
C ALA A 246 6.30 -1.15 10.80
N GLY A 247 7.63 -1.10 10.95
CA GLY A 247 8.34 -0.06 11.72
C GLY A 247 7.94 0.02 13.20
N SER A 248 7.09 -0.90 13.65
CA SER A 248 6.52 -0.93 14.99
C SER A 248 7.59 -1.30 16.03
N HIS A 249 7.25 -1.11 17.32
CA HIS A 249 8.09 -1.42 18.49
C HIS A 249 8.45 -2.92 18.61
N ILE A 250 9.20 -3.45 17.65
CA ILE A 250 9.81 -4.78 17.71
C ILE A 250 11.01 -4.67 18.66
N SER A 251 11.10 -5.61 19.60
CA SER A 251 12.29 -5.73 20.44
C SER A 251 13.48 -6.17 19.61
N ASP A 252 14.69 -5.75 20.00
CA ASP A 252 15.92 -6.20 19.33
C ASP A 252 16.02 -7.73 19.21
N THR A 253 15.52 -8.45 20.22
CA THR A 253 15.48 -9.91 20.27
C THR A 253 14.52 -10.53 19.25
N GLU A 254 13.35 -9.94 19.04
CA GLU A 254 12.38 -10.40 18.04
C GLU A 254 12.85 -10.08 16.62
N MET A 255 13.51 -8.92 16.46
CA MET A 255 14.10 -8.52 15.19
C MET A 255 15.22 -9.49 14.80
N GLN A 256 16.13 -9.80 15.73
CA GLN A 256 17.16 -10.83 15.51
C GLN A 256 16.56 -12.17 15.14
N HIS A 257 15.54 -12.64 15.87
CA HIS A 257 14.88 -13.91 15.55
C HIS A 257 14.31 -13.92 14.12
N SER A 258 13.62 -12.84 13.73
CA SER A 258 13.06 -12.67 12.39
C SER A 258 14.14 -12.73 11.31
N PHE A 259 15.23 -11.99 11.49
CA PHE A 259 16.36 -12.00 10.56
C PHE A 259 17.07 -13.36 10.47
N THR A 260 17.17 -14.10 11.58
CA THR A 260 17.74 -15.46 11.57
C THR A 260 16.87 -16.39 10.72
N LYS A 261 15.55 -16.35 10.91
CA LYS A 261 14.62 -17.18 10.15
C LYS A 261 14.58 -16.83 8.67
N ILE A 262 14.74 -15.55 8.31
CA ILE A 262 14.89 -15.14 6.90
C ILE A 262 16.20 -15.68 6.31
N LEU A 263 17.31 -15.62 7.05
CA LEU A 263 18.59 -16.18 6.61
C LEU A 263 18.52 -17.70 6.43
N ASP A 264 17.90 -18.43 7.37
CA ASP A 264 17.68 -19.88 7.27
C ASP A 264 16.85 -20.24 6.03
N PHE A 265 15.88 -19.39 5.66
CA PHE A 265 15.06 -19.59 4.47
C PHE A 265 15.86 -19.39 3.16
N MET A 266 16.89 -18.56 3.14
CA MET A 266 17.67 -18.21 1.95
C MET A 266 18.73 -19.24 1.54
N ALA A 267 18.64 -20.48 2.04
CA ALA A 267 19.65 -21.52 1.81
C ALA A 267 19.81 -21.96 0.34
N ASP A 268 18.82 -21.71 -0.52
CA ASP A 268 18.79 -22.16 -1.92
C ASP A 268 18.32 -21.05 -2.87
N GLU A 269 18.76 -21.11 -4.13
CA GLU A 269 18.44 -20.17 -5.21
C GLU A 269 16.93 -20.04 -5.45
N ALA A 270 16.21 -21.17 -5.46
CA ALA A 270 14.75 -21.16 -5.61
C ALA A 270 14.05 -20.41 -4.45
N ARG A 271 14.61 -20.48 -3.24
CA ARG A 271 14.07 -19.78 -2.06
C ARG A 271 14.42 -18.28 -2.08
N LEU A 272 15.52 -17.87 -2.71
CA LEU A 272 15.85 -16.45 -2.97
C LEU A 272 14.83 -15.79 -3.91
N GLU A 273 14.49 -16.46 -5.02
CA GLU A 273 13.46 -15.97 -5.94
C GLU A 273 12.08 -15.92 -5.25
N GLN A 274 11.78 -16.94 -4.43
CA GLN A 274 10.58 -16.95 -3.61
C GLN A 274 10.54 -15.78 -2.62
N LEU A 275 11.64 -15.45 -1.96
CA LEU A 275 11.74 -14.28 -1.08
C LEU A 275 11.43 -12.98 -1.83
N LEU A 276 11.99 -12.79 -3.02
CA LEU A 276 11.71 -11.62 -3.85
C LEU A 276 10.24 -11.55 -4.28
N SER A 277 9.61 -12.68 -4.57
CA SER A 277 8.17 -12.73 -4.90
C SER A 277 7.26 -12.34 -3.72
N MET A 278 7.75 -12.49 -2.49
CA MET A 278 7.05 -12.10 -1.26
C MET A 278 7.28 -10.62 -0.91
N LEU A 279 8.29 -9.98 -1.50
CA LEU A 279 8.55 -8.57 -1.28
C LEU A 279 7.65 -7.70 -2.18
N PRO A 280 7.18 -6.54 -1.69
CA PRO A 280 6.28 -5.67 -2.41
C PRO A 280 7.01 -5.12 -3.63
N ALA A 281 6.61 -5.59 -4.81
CA ALA A 281 7.13 -5.08 -6.07
C ALA A 281 6.87 -3.57 -6.23
N SER A 282 5.85 -3.03 -5.52
CA SER A 282 5.37 -1.65 -5.65
C SER A 282 5.80 -0.67 -4.55
N SER A 283 6.67 -1.05 -3.60
CA SER A 283 7.01 -0.15 -2.48
C SER A 283 7.76 1.10 -2.95
N PRO A 284 7.42 2.31 -2.45
CA PRO A 284 8.10 3.55 -2.84
C PRO A 284 9.52 3.63 -2.26
N LEU A 285 9.80 2.78 -1.25
CA LEU A 285 11.07 2.62 -0.58
C LEU A 285 11.96 1.55 -1.26
N GLY A 286 11.42 0.84 -2.26
CA GLY A 286 12.03 -0.31 -2.91
C GLY A 286 11.64 -1.65 -2.26
N CYS A 287 11.65 -2.73 -3.04
CA CYS A 287 11.25 -4.06 -2.57
C CYS A 287 12.09 -4.56 -1.38
N LEU A 288 13.32 -4.10 -1.24
CA LEU A 288 14.24 -4.48 -0.16
C LEU A 288 14.17 -3.58 1.08
N ALA A 289 13.31 -2.55 1.09
CA ALA A 289 13.22 -1.60 2.21
C ALA A 289 13.11 -2.23 3.62
N PRO A 290 12.33 -3.31 3.84
CA PRO A 290 12.22 -3.96 5.14
C PRO A 290 13.56 -4.53 5.65
N ILE A 291 14.46 -4.88 4.72
CA ILE A 291 15.77 -5.46 5.00
C ILE A 291 16.82 -4.35 5.03
N SER A 292 16.82 -3.46 4.04
CA SER A 292 17.84 -2.42 3.88
C SER A 292 17.74 -1.31 4.93
N GLY A 293 16.55 -1.03 5.47
CA GLY A 293 16.39 -0.09 6.59
C GLY A 293 17.08 -0.55 7.89
N ALA A 294 17.28 -1.87 8.06
CA ALA A 294 17.94 -2.43 9.22
C ALA A 294 19.47 -2.22 9.22
N LEU A 295 20.06 -1.78 8.10
CA LEU A 295 21.48 -1.37 8.03
C LEU A 295 21.83 -0.23 8.98
N PHE A 296 20.84 0.55 9.44
CA PHE A 296 21.01 1.69 10.34
C PHE A 296 20.40 1.46 11.74
N HIS A 297 20.10 0.21 12.08
CA HIS A 297 19.58 -0.15 13.40
C HIS A 297 20.63 0.08 14.51
N SER A 298 20.22 0.39 15.73
CA SER A 298 21.12 0.61 16.89
C SER A 298 21.95 -0.64 17.22
N ASN A 299 21.35 -1.82 17.11
CA ASN A 299 21.97 -3.12 17.35
C ASN A 299 22.90 -3.57 16.21
N SER A 300 24.17 -3.88 16.52
CA SER A 300 25.18 -4.30 15.55
C SER A 300 24.91 -5.67 14.92
N SER A 301 24.32 -6.60 15.67
CA SER A 301 23.99 -7.93 15.16
C SER A 301 22.90 -7.84 14.09
N VAL A 302 21.85 -7.04 14.32
CA VAL A 302 20.80 -6.79 13.33
C VAL A 302 21.37 -6.16 12.04
N ARG A 303 22.26 -5.16 12.16
CA ARG A 303 22.93 -4.56 11.00
C ARG A 303 23.75 -5.59 10.21
N GLY A 304 24.47 -6.45 10.92
CA GLY A 304 25.26 -7.53 10.31
C GLY A 304 24.39 -8.52 9.55
N MET A 305 23.28 -8.96 10.13
CA MET A 305 22.35 -9.89 9.50
C MET A 305 21.69 -9.30 8.26
N ALA A 306 21.26 -8.04 8.32
CA ALA A 306 20.72 -7.32 7.17
C ALA A 306 21.76 -7.22 6.02
N ALA A 307 23.02 -6.94 6.35
CA ALA A 307 24.10 -6.92 5.36
C ALA A 307 24.36 -8.30 4.75
N THR A 308 24.30 -9.37 5.54
CA THR A 308 24.46 -10.75 5.04
C THR A 308 23.35 -11.10 4.04
N ILE A 309 22.09 -10.77 4.35
CA ILE A 309 20.95 -10.98 3.43
C ILE A 309 21.16 -10.23 2.11
N LEU A 310 21.54 -8.96 2.18
CA LEU A 310 21.73 -8.14 0.97
C LEU A 310 22.89 -8.64 0.12
N ARG A 311 23.97 -9.16 0.72
CA ARG A 311 25.10 -9.76 -0.02
C ARG A 311 24.71 -11.07 -0.68
N ALA A 312 23.95 -11.93 0.00
CA ALA A 312 23.43 -13.15 -0.60
C ALA A 312 22.60 -12.85 -1.87
N LEU A 313 21.84 -11.74 -1.85
CA LEU A 313 21.11 -11.25 -3.02
C LEU A 313 22.00 -10.57 -4.08
N GLU A 314 23.18 -10.09 -3.74
CA GLU A 314 24.12 -9.48 -4.70
C GLU A 314 24.95 -10.52 -5.46
N GLU A 315 25.33 -11.59 -4.78
CA GLU A 315 26.10 -12.70 -5.35
C GLU A 315 25.32 -13.40 -6.47
N HIS A 316 24.00 -13.49 -6.32
CA HIS A 316 23.12 -14.19 -7.25
C HIS A 316 22.77 -13.37 -8.51
N LYS A 317 22.87 -13.97 -9.70
CA LYS A 317 22.72 -13.26 -10.99
C LYS A 317 21.34 -12.65 -11.18
N THR A 318 20.28 -13.34 -10.75
CA THR A 318 18.89 -12.91 -10.96
C THR A 318 18.53 -11.74 -10.05
N THR A 319 19.11 -11.68 -8.85
CA THR A 319 18.72 -10.75 -7.79
C THR A 319 19.68 -9.56 -7.65
N ARG A 320 20.87 -9.63 -8.27
CA ARG A 320 21.89 -8.57 -8.23
C ARG A 320 21.36 -7.20 -8.64
N THR A 321 20.50 -7.14 -9.64
CA THR A 321 19.92 -5.89 -10.14
C THR A 321 19.06 -5.19 -9.09
N CYS A 322 18.42 -5.96 -8.19
CA CYS A 322 17.63 -5.41 -7.09
C CYS A 322 18.51 -4.71 -6.06
N VAL A 323 19.69 -5.27 -5.75
CA VAL A 323 20.64 -4.67 -4.81
C VAL A 323 21.34 -3.46 -5.43
N SER A 324 21.80 -3.56 -6.68
CA SER A 324 22.41 -2.42 -7.39
C SER A 324 21.44 -1.26 -7.61
N GLY A 325 20.13 -1.54 -7.61
CA GLY A 325 19.07 -0.54 -7.73
C GLY A 325 18.73 0.17 -6.41
N LEU A 326 19.39 -0.16 -5.30
CA LEU A 326 19.18 0.53 -4.02
C LEU A 326 19.66 1.99 -4.10
N ASN A 327 19.02 2.83 -3.28
CA ASN A 327 19.43 4.22 -3.08
C ASN A 327 20.94 4.29 -2.74
N PRO A 328 21.70 5.24 -3.33
CA PRO A 328 23.13 5.44 -3.01
C PRO A 328 23.44 5.48 -1.51
N PHE A 329 22.53 6.03 -0.70
CA PHE A 329 22.67 6.05 0.76
C PHE A 329 22.62 4.65 1.39
N LEU A 330 21.73 3.77 0.90
CA LEU A 330 21.67 2.37 1.34
C LEU A 330 22.91 1.58 0.92
N LEU A 331 23.37 1.81 -0.30
CA LEU A 331 24.61 1.21 -0.81
C LEU A 331 25.81 1.63 0.04
N GLN A 332 25.86 2.90 0.45
CA GLN A 332 26.89 3.39 1.37
C GLN A 332 26.77 2.74 2.75
N GLY A 333 25.56 2.57 3.29
CA GLY A 333 25.31 1.83 4.53
C GLY A 333 25.80 0.38 4.47
N LEU A 334 25.54 -0.32 3.35
CA LEU A 334 26.00 -1.69 3.12
C LEU A 334 27.54 -1.77 3.03
N ALA A 335 28.16 -0.80 2.36
CA ALA A 335 29.61 -0.68 2.27
C ALA A 335 30.25 -0.42 3.65
N ILE A 336 29.61 0.35 4.52
CA ILE A 336 30.11 0.59 5.89
C ILE A 336 30.15 -0.72 6.70
N GLN A 337 29.15 -1.59 6.57
CA GLN A 337 29.13 -2.90 7.23
C GLN A 337 30.16 -3.90 6.66
N SER A 338 30.84 -3.56 5.56
CA SER A 338 31.93 -4.37 4.99
C SER A 338 33.31 -4.03 5.57
N ARG A 339 33.43 -2.87 6.23
CA ARG A 339 34.67 -2.50 6.91
C ARG A 339 34.78 -3.30 8.21
N PRO A 340 35.90 -4.01 8.45
CA PRO A 340 36.12 -4.64 9.75
C PRO A 340 35.99 -3.57 10.84
N SER A 341 35.26 -3.90 11.89
CA SER A 341 34.94 -3.04 13.03
C SER A 341 36.22 -2.51 13.68
N GLY A 342 36.71 -1.36 13.20
CA GLY A 342 37.99 -0.81 13.65
C GLY A 342 38.46 0.50 13.01
N THR A 343 37.76 1.08 12.03
CA THR A 343 38.17 2.37 11.45
C THR A 343 37.00 3.32 11.30
N TRP A 344 36.62 3.93 12.42
CA TRP A 344 36.00 5.27 12.41
C TRP A 344 37.14 6.26 12.58
N ALA A 345 37.54 6.89 11.47
CA ALA A 345 38.40 8.07 11.45
C ALA A 345 37.67 9.14 10.64
#